data_AF-A0A1I1NBY3-F1
#
_entry.id   AF-A0A1I1NBY3-F1
#
_cell.length_a   1.000
_cell.length_b   1.000
_cell.length_c   1.000
_cell.angle_alpha   90.00
_cell.angle_beta   90.00
_cell.angle_gamma   90.00
#
_symmetry.space_group_name_H-M   'P 1'
#
loop_
_entity.id
_entity.type
_entity.pdbx_description
1 polymer ?
#
loop_
_entity_poly.entity_id
_entity_poly.type
_entity_poly.pdbx_seq_one_letter_code
_entity_poly.pdbx_strand_id
1 'polypeptide(L)'
;MDKELKYYHRINSAFIGRKIIEVYYEELDYKTDSEFWEHSTDIHSVDMNVIFRLDNNELIQIKWDNEFYCYGIGFEKLNEINIREGIKTIKLTENKNWAKLIGKEISEIIVLWDISEGITKEYKNNRVIKSEKTITKLPQTWQIEFGVEKIWVSALEIKENGTNSYWADHLTILFNNSEQEKYQLIKNASTQQRLIANSGF
;
A
#
# COMPACT_ATOMS: atom_id res chain seq x y z
N MET A 1 2.24 -0.12 21.31
CA MET A 1 3.40 -1.05 21.26
C MET A 1 2.94 -2.48 20.97
N ASP A 2 1.99 -3.04 21.74
CA ASP A 2 1.46 -4.40 21.51
C ASP A 2 0.82 -4.60 20.11
N LYS A 3 0.09 -3.60 19.61
CA LYS A 3 -0.57 -3.66 18.30
C LYS A 3 0.41 -3.72 17.11
N GLU A 4 1.45 -2.88 17.11
CA GLU A 4 2.49 -2.91 16.06
C GLU A 4 3.23 -4.25 16.06
N LEU A 5 3.58 -4.76 17.24
CA LEU A 5 4.25 -6.05 17.36
C LEU A 5 3.38 -7.20 16.81
N LYS A 6 2.08 -7.21 17.13
CA LYS A 6 1.12 -8.17 16.57
C LYS A 6 1.00 -8.05 15.05
N TYR A 7 1.00 -6.84 14.53
CA TYR A 7 0.98 -6.59 13.09
C TYR A 7 2.23 -7.17 12.41
N TYR A 8 3.43 -6.89 12.92
CA TYR A 8 4.67 -7.49 12.43
C TYR A 8 4.69 -9.02 12.52
N HIS A 9 4.22 -9.60 13.63
CA HIS A 9 4.13 -11.05 13.75
C HIS A 9 3.20 -11.67 12.71
N ARG A 10 2.05 -11.05 12.44
CA ARG A 10 1.14 -11.52 11.40
C ARG A 10 1.79 -11.48 10.02
N ILE A 11 2.42 -10.35 9.65
CA ILE A 11 3.17 -10.22 8.39
C ILE A 11 4.22 -11.33 8.29
N ASN A 12 5.07 -11.45 9.32
CA ASN A 12 6.14 -12.45 9.32
C ASN A 12 5.60 -13.88 9.16
N SER A 13 4.52 -14.22 9.85
CA SER A 13 3.91 -15.56 9.77
C SER A 13 3.27 -15.86 8.41
N ALA A 14 2.75 -14.83 7.73
CA ALA A 14 1.98 -14.99 6.51
C ALA A 14 2.85 -14.98 5.26
N PHE A 15 3.91 -14.16 5.23
CA PHE A 15 4.67 -13.90 4.01
C PHE A 15 6.10 -14.44 4.02
N ILE A 16 6.81 -14.33 5.14
CA ILE A 16 8.27 -14.57 5.15
C ILE A 16 8.56 -16.05 4.92
N GLY A 17 9.49 -16.32 4.00
CA GLY A 17 9.82 -17.68 3.56
C GLY A 17 8.82 -18.29 2.57
N ARG A 18 7.76 -17.57 2.21
CA ARG A 18 6.78 -17.99 1.19
C ARG A 18 7.19 -17.49 -0.18
N LYS A 19 6.72 -18.20 -1.21
CA LYS A 19 6.88 -17.81 -2.61
C LYS A 19 5.54 -17.43 -3.19
N ILE A 20 5.52 -16.37 -3.99
CA ILE A 20 4.33 -16.01 -4.78
C ILE A 20 4.26 -16.96 -5.97
N ILE A 21 3.11 -17.59 -6.18
CA ILE A 21 2.84 -18.45 -7.35
C ILE A 21 1.88 -17.78 -8.33
N GLU A 22 0.95 -16.96 -7.84
CA GLU A 22 0.06 -16.17 -8.68
C GLU A 22 -0.20 -14.79 -8.06
N VAL A 23 -0.42 -13.80 -8.92
CA VAL A 23 -0.77 -12.43 -8.55
C VAL A 23 -2.04 -12.01 -9.27
N TYR A 24 -2.92 -11.35 -8.54
CA TYR A 24 -4.13 -10.75 -9.06
C TYR A 24 -4.30 -9.33 -8.54
N TYR A 25 -4.87 -8.45 -9.35
CA TYR A 25 -5.39 -7.16 -8.91
C TYR A 25 -6.91 -7.20 -8.89
N GLU A 26 -7.51 -6.48 -7.96
CA GLU A 26 -8.92 -6.10 -8.03
C GLU A 26 -9.02 -4.60 -8.32
N GLU A 27 -9.73 -4.27 -9.39
CA GLU A 27 -10.00 -2.91 -9.86
C GLU A 27 -11.51 -2.64 -9.89
N LEU A 28 -11.90 -1.36 -9.81
CA LEU A 28 -13.31 -1.00 -10.06
C LEU A 28 -13.65 -1.25 -11.54
N ASP A 29 -14.82 -1.84 -11.78
CA ASP A 29 -15.32 -2.05 -13.13
C ASP A 29 -15.98 -0.77 -13.65
N TYR A 30 -15.20 0.03 -14.38
CA TYR A 30 -15.66 1.24 -15.07
C TYR A 30 -16.49 0.96 -16.33
N LYS A 31 -16.83 -0.30 -16.62
CA LYS A 31 -17.58 -0.74 -17.80
C LYS A 31 -16.90 -0.35 -19.11
N THR A 32 -15.57 -0.48 -19.15
CA THR A 32 -14.76 -0.31 -20.36
C THR A 32 -13.83 -1.51 -20.53
N ASP A 33 -13.38 -1.76 -21.75
CA ASP A 33 -12.44 -2.87 -22.03
C ASP A 33 -11.01 -2.57 -21.55
N SER A 34 -10.73 -1.31 -21.21
CA SER A 34 -9.41 -0.84 -20.78
C SER A 34 -9.11 -1.23 -19.33
N GLU A 35 -7.83 -1.48 -19.07
CA GLU A 35 -7.30 -1.65 -17.73
C GLU A 35 -6.55 -0.38 -17.34
N PHE A 36 -6.84 0.17 -16.17
CA PHE A 36 -6.29 1.45 -15.71
C PHE A 36 -5.15 1.27 -14.70
N TRP A 37 -4.77 0.01 -14.43
CA TRP A 37 -3.77 -0.27 -13.41
C TRP A 37 -2.35 0.05 -13.85
N GLU A 38 -2.05 0.19 -15.14
CA GLU A 38 -0.72 0.57 -15.61
C GLU A 38 -0.59 2.09 -15.62
N HIS A 39 0.12 2.65 -14.63
CA HIS A 39 0.46 4.08 -14.62
C HIS A 39 1.72 4.36 -15.45
N SER A 40 2.71 3.48 -15.34
CA SER A 40 3.89 3.45 -16.19
C SER A 40 4.48 2.03 -16.22
N THR A 41 5.54 1.83 -17.00
CA THR A 41 6.20 0.51 -17.11
C THR A 41 6.63 -0.07 -15.76
N ASP A 42 6.97 0.76 -14.78
CA ASP A 42 7.48 0.34 -13.46
C ASP A 42 6.56 0.75 -12.29
N ILE A 43 5.39 1.31 -12.60
CA ILE A 43 4.41 1.77 -11.61
C ILE A 43 3.03 1.26 -11.97
N HIS A 44 2.43 0.51 -11.07
CA HIS A 44 1.02 0.14 -11.17
C HIS A 44 0.18 0.93 -10.15
N SER A 45 -1.03 1.31 -10.54
CA SER A 45 -2.00 2.14 -9.82
C SER A 45 -3.28 1.33 -9.63
N VAL A 46 -3.46 0.74 -8.45
CA VAL A 46 -4.49 -0.26 -8.18
C VAL A 46 -5.59 0.31 -7.29
N ASP A 47 -6.83 0.34 -7.78
CA ASP A 47 -7.99 0.93 -7.08
C ASP A 47 -8.22 0.27 -5.71
N MET A 48 -8.18 -1.05 -5.65
CA MET A 48 -8.60 -1.77 -4.45
C MET A 48 -7.46 -2.52 -3.77
N ASN A 49 -6.99 -3.62 -4.38
CA ASN A 49 -6.10 -4.53 -3.69
C ASN A 49 -5.29 -5.43 -4.62
N VAL A 50 -4.19 -5.94 -4.05
CA VAL A 50 -3.35 -6.96 -4.66
C VAL A 50 -3.53 -8.26 -3.91
N ILE A 51 -3.80 -9.34 -4.62
CA ILE A 51 -3.98 -10.68 -4.07
C ILE A 51 -2.81 -11.55 -4.52
N PHE A 52 -2.10 -12.13 -3.55
CA PHE A 52 -1.10 -13.16 -3.79
C PHE A 52 -1.69 -14.53 -3.50
N ARG A 53 -1.50 -15.47 -4.43
CA ARG A 53 -1.51 -16.90 -4.08
C ARG A 53 -0.09 -17.31 -3.75
N LEU A 54 0.10 -17.89 -2.58
CA LEU A 54 1.40 -18.36 -2.10
C LEU A 54 1.62 -19.85 -2.39
N ASP A 55 2.84 -20.34 -2.24
CA ASP A 55 3.24 -21.74 -2.47
C ASP A 55 2.55 -22.78 -1.57
N ASN A 56 2.02 -22.35 -0.43
CA ASN A 56 1.14 -23.14 0.44
C ASN A 56 -0.34 -23.06 0.03
N ASN A 57 -0.63 -22.48 -1.14
CA ASN A 57 -1.96 -22.23 -1.70
C ASN A 57 -2.83 -21.25 -0.88
N GLU A 58 -2.27 -20.57 0.12
CA GLU A 58 -2.98 -19.49 0.82
C GLU A 58 -3.15 -18.28 -0.12
N LEU A 59 -4.32 -17.66 -0.04
CA LEU A 59 -4.61 -16.40 -0.72
C LEU A 59 -4.50 -15.27 0.30
N ILE A 60 -3.64 -14.29 0.01
CA ILE A 60 -3.44 -13.12 0.84
C ILE A 60 -3.81 -11.87 0.05
N GLN A 61 -4.79 -11.12 0.55
CA GLN A 61 -5.16 -9.81 0.00
C GLN A 61 -4.44 -8.71 0.75
N ILE A 62 -3.66 -7.89 0.04
CA ILE A 62 -3.03 -6.66 0.52
C ILE A 62 -3.89 -5.48 0.06
N LYS A 63 -4.31 -4.63 1.00
CA LYS A 63 -5.23 -3.51 0.76
C LYS A 63 -4.89 -2.31 1.62
N TRP A 64 -5.44 -1.15 1.27
CA TRP A 64 -5.61 -0.09 2.26
C TRP A 64 -6.67 -0.51 3.29
N ASP A 65 -6.41 -0.29 4.57
CA ASP A 65 -7.17 -0.78 5.71
C ASP A 65 -7.43 0.34 6.73
N ASN A 66 -8.09 -0.01 7.83
CA ASN A 66 -8.36 0.89 8.94
C ASN A 66 -7.80 0.36 10.27
N GLU A 67 -6.79 -0.52 10.25
CA GLU A 67 -6.31 -1.16 11.46
C GLU A 67 -5.69 -0.11 12.40
N PHE A 68 -4.76 0.71 11.94
CA PHE A 68 -4.12 1.74 12.77
C PHE A 68 -4.85 3.08 12.72
N TYR A 69 -5.16 3.49 11.50
CA TYR A 69 -5.99 4.62 11.10
C TYR A 69 -6.49 4.32 9.68
N CYS A 70 -7.41 5.12 9.12
CA CYS A 70 -7.80 4.95 7.73
C CYS A 70 -6.58 5.01 6.79
N TYR A 71 -6.59 4.19 5.74
CA TYR A 71 -5.63 4.19 4.63
C TYR A 71 -4.25 3.62 4.95
N GLY A 72 -4.11 2.86 6.04
CA GLY A 72 -2.89 2.07 6.30
C GLY A 72 -2.82 0.84 5.40
N ILE A 73 -1.64 0.42 4.97
CA ILE A 73 -1.48 -0.88 4.32
C ILE A 73 -1.80 -1.99 5.32
N GLY A 74 -2.66 -2.90 4.91
CA GLY A 74 -3.06 -4.07 5.68
C GLY A 74 -3.16 -5.30 4.81
N PHE A 75 -3.47 -6.42 5.45
CA PHE A 75 -3.76 -7.65 4.73
C PHE A 75 -4.74 -8.55 5.46
N GLU A 76 -5.39 -9.42 4.69
CA GLU A 76 -6.21 -10.51 5.22
C GLU A 76 -6.02 -11.79 4.41
N LYS A 77 -6.33 -12.93 5.04
CA LYS A 77 -6.38 -14.21 4.35
C LYS A 77 -7.74 -14.40 3.70
N LEU A 78 -7.76 -14.79 2.43
CA LEU A 78 -8.97 -15.14 1.72
C LEU A 78 -9.12 -16.67 1.67
N ASN A 79 -10.36 -17.15 1.73
CA ASN A 79 -10.66 -18.54 1.46
C ASN A 79 -10.63 -18.84 -0.05
N GLU A 80 -11.15 -17.91 -0.85
CA GLU A 80 -11.22 -18.00 -2.30
C GLU A 80 -11.25 -16.59 -2.93
N ILE A 81 -10.98 -16.51 -4.23
CA ILE A 81 -11.14 -15.28 -5.01
C ILE A 81 -12.60 -15.21 -5.46
N ASN A 82 -13.35 -14.27 -4.91
CA ASN A 82 -14.77 -14.08 -5.20
C ASN A 82 -14.98 -13.02 -6.28
N ILE A 83 -15.54 -13.43 -7.41
CA ILE A 83 -15.98 -12.50 -8.46
C ILE A 83 -17.20 -11.74 -7.94
N ARG A 84 -17.13 -10.41 -7.96
CA ARG A 84 -18.17 -9.52 -7.44
C ARG A 84 -18.62 -8.56 -8.52
N GLU A 85 -19.90 -8.22 -8.53
CA GLU A 85 -20.42 -7.19 -9.42
C GLU A 85 -19.73 -5.85 -9.14
N GLY A 86 -19.30 -5.16 -10.21
CA GLY A 86 -18.61 -3.88 -10.12
C GLY A 86 -17.11 -3.97 -9.80
N ILE A 87 -16.54 -5.18 -9.72
CA ILE A 87 -15.10 -5.40 -9.47
C ILE A 87 -14.55 -6.32 -10.56
N LYS A 88 -13.46 -5.89 -11.20
CA LYS A 88 -12.71 -6.70 -12.16
C LYS A 88 -11.51 -7.34 -11.45
N THR A 89 -11.42 -8.67 -11.49
CA THR A 89 -10.23 -9.39 -11.01
C THR A 89 -9.32 -9.74 -12.19
N ILE A 90 -8.09 -9.25 -12.15
CA ILE A 90 -7.14 -9.33 -13.27
C ILE A 90 -5.95 -10.18 -12.85
N LYS A 91 -5.66 -11.27 -13.56
CA LYS A 91 -4.49 -12.12 -13.30
C LYS A 91 -3.24 -11.48 -13.90
N LEU A 92 -2.27 -11.11 -13.07
CA LEU A 92 -1.02 -10.47 -13.50
C LEU A 92 0.22 -11.36 -13.35
N THR A 93 0.03 -12.66 -13.19
CA THR A 93 1.14 -13.60 -12.98
C THR A 93 2.17 -13.58 -14.12
N GLU A 94 1.71 -13.37 -15.35
CA GLU A 94 2.55 -13.31 -16.56
C GLU A 94 3.02 -11.89 -16.91
N ASN A 95 2.56 -10.86 -16.19
CA ASN A 95 3.01 -9.49 -16.40
C ASN A 95 4.53 -9.41 -16.13
N LYS A 96 5.29 -8.72 -17.01
CA LYS A 96 6.76 -8.63 -16.95
C LYS A 96 7.32 -8.27 -15.56
N ASN A 97 6.63 -7.39 -14.82
CA ASN A 97 7.08 -6.91 -13.52
C ASN A 97 6.90 -7.97 -12.43
N TRP A 98 5.80 -8.72 -12.49
CA TRP A 98 5.50 -9.81 -11.56
C TRP A 98 6.19 -11.12 -11.94
N ALA A 99 6.27 -11.45 -13.22
CA ALA A 99 6.84 -12.69 -13.74
C ALA A 99 8.27 -12.93 -13.25
N LYS A 100 9.08 -11.86 -13.14
CA LYS A 100 10.45 -11.95 -12.59
C LYS A 100 10.50 -12.22 -11.08
N LEU A 101 9.39 -12.08 -10.36
CA LEU A 101 9.26 -12.29 -8.90
C LEU A 101 8.56 -13.62 -8.56
N ILE A 102 7.79 -14.19 -9.49
CA ILE A 102 7.13 -15.49 -9.30
C ILE A 102 8.16 -16.57 -8.93
N GLY A 103 7.84 -17.37 -7.90
CA GLY A 103 8.68 -18.44 -7.39
C GLY A 103 9.88 -17.98 -6.56
N LYS A 104 10.15 -16.67 -6.45
CA LYS A 104 11.14 -16.13 -5.52
C LYS A 104 10.55 -16.06 -4.11
N GLU A 105 11.39 -16.34 -3.13
CA GLU A 105 11.03 -16.28 -1.73
C GLU A 105 10.94 -14.83 -1.26
N ILE A 106 9.90 -14.50 -0.50
CA ILE A 106 9.78 -13.23 0.22
C ILE A 106 10.73 -13.33 1.43
N SER A 107 11.88 -12.66 1.33
CA SER A 107 12.92 -12.70 2.35
C SER A 107 12.67 -11.73 3.49
N GLU A 108 12.06 -10.57 3.18
CA GLU A 108 11.79 -9.53 4.17
C GLU A 108 10.59 -8.67 3.76
N ILE A 109 9.85 -8.15 4.75
CA ILE A 109 8.88 -7.07 4.55
C ILE A 109 9.19 -5.97 5.56
N ILE A 110 9.57 -4.80 5.05
CA ILE A 110 9.86 -3.61 5.86
C ILE A 110 8.64 -2.69 5.81
N VAL A 111 8.07 -2.40 6.98
CA VAL A 111 6.93 -1.48 7.12
C VAL A 111 7.45 -0.06 7.34
N LEU A 112 7.19 0.81 6.38
CA LEU A 112 7.56 2.22 6.41
C LEU A 112 6.36 3.02 6.91
N TRP A 113 6.45 3.39 8.18
CA TRP A 113 5.41 4.13 8.88
C TRP A 113 5.39 5.59 8.48
N ASP A 114 4.20 6.16 8.47
CA ASP A 114 3.99 7.59 8.43
C ASP A 114 3.39 8.08 9.74
N ILE A 115 3.71 9.32 10.11
CA ILE A 115 3.33 9.94 11.36
C ILE A 115 2.87 11.37 11.07
N SER A 116 1.65 11.68 11.46
CA SER A 116 1.08 13.03 11.38
C SER A 116 0.72 13.53 12.77
N GLU A 117 1.20 14.72 13.10
CA GLU A 117 0.80 15.43 14.31
C GLU A 117 -0.36 16.38 13.99
N GLY A 118 -1.44 16.25 14.75
CA GLY A 118 -2.67 17.02 14.59
C GLY A 118 -3.15 17.62 15.91
N ILE A 119 -4.27 18.33 15.82
CA ILE A 119 -5.00 18.82 16.98
C ILE A 119 -6.44 18.34 16.85
N THR A 120 -6.87 17.48 17.77
CA THR A 120 -8.26 17.08 17.88
C THR A 120 -8.98 18.06 18.81
N LYS A 121 -10.08 18.63 18.33
CA LYS A 121 -10.91 19.57 19.08
C LYS A 121 -12.25 18.92 19.42
N GLU A 122 -12.60 18.95 20.69
CA GLU A 122 -13.93 18.56 21.15
C GLU A 122 -14.82 19.79 21.20
N TYR A 123 -16.04 19.68 20.68
CA TYR A 123 -16.99 20.78 20.59
C TYR A 123 -18.23 20.52 21.45
N LYS A 124 -18.68 21.54 22.17
CA LYS A 124 -20.00 21.56 22.83
C LYS A 124 -20.68 22.87 22.48
N ASN A 125 -21.89 22.80 21.92
CA ASN A 125 -22.64 23.96 21.42
C ASN A 125 -21.81 24.86 20.49
N ASN A 126 -21.13 24.26 19.50
CA ASN A 126 -20.22 24.94 18.56
C ASN A 126 -19.05 25.71 19.20
N ARG A 127 -18.74 25.45 20.48
CA ARG A 127 -17.54 25.98 21.15
C ARG A 127 -16.55 24.87 21.41
N VAL A 128 -15.28 25.15 21.14
CA VAL A 128 -14.18 24.25 21.49
C VAL A 128 -14.08 24.19 23.01
N ILE A 129 -14.32 23.01 23.58
CA ILE A 129 -14.21 22.76 25.03
C ILE A 129 -12.91 22.06 25.39
N LYS A 130 -12.27 21.40 24.42
CA LYS A 130 -11.01 20.68 24.58
C LYS A 130 -10.22 20.72 23.30
N SER A 131 -8.90 20.85 23.42
CA SER A 131 -7.96 20.81 22.30
C SER A 131 -6.77 19.98 22.72
N GLU A 132 -6.56 18.85 22.06
CA GLU A 132 -5.48 17.92 22.38
C GLU A 132 -4.61 17.68 21.15
N LYS A 133 -3.29 17.65 21.38
CA LYS A 133 -2.36 17.18 20.35
C LYS A 133 -2.59 15.69 20.14
N THR A 134 -2.78 15.29 18.90
CA THR A 134 -2.94 13.89 18.52
C THR A 134 -1.84 13.49 17.56
N ILE A 135 -1.36 12.26 17.70
CA ILE A 135 -0.37 11.67 16.81
C ILE A 135 -1.05 10.51 16.12
N THR A 136 -1.20 10.61 14.81
CA THR A 136 -1.69 9.52 13.97
C THR A 136 -0.49 8.83 13.35
N LYS A 137 -0.43 7.51 13.47
CA LYS A 137 0.64 6.68 12.91
C LYS A 137 0.02 5.52 12.14
N LEU A 138 0.42 5.31 10.89
CA LEU A 138 -0.10 4.23 10.04
C LEU A 138 0.97 3.65 9.11
N PRO A 139 0.84 2.38 8.71
CA PRO A 139 1.78 1.74 7.79
C PRO A 139 1.54 2.26 6.38
N GLN A 140 2.31 3.25 5.93
CA GLN A 140 2.05 3.91 4.64
C GLN A 140 2.55 3.12 3.45
N THR A 141 3.68 2.43 3.61
CA THR A 141 4.32 1.66 2.55
C THR A 141 4.89 0.37 3.11
N TRP A 142 4.73 -0.73 2.37
CA TRP A 142 5.49 -1.96 2.55
C TRP A 142 6.56 -2.04 1.48
N GLN A 143 7.81 -2.21 1.89
CA GLN A 143 8.87 -2.70 1.01
C GLN A 143 8.93 -4.21 1.15
N ILE A 144 8.73 -4.93 0.05
CA ILE A 144 8.75 -6.39 0.00
C ILE A 144 10.00 -6.82 -0.75
N GLU A 145 10.83 -7.63 -0.11
CA GLU A 145 12.12 -8.08 -0.66
C GLU A 145 12.05 -9.54 -1.13
N PHE A 146 12.62 -9.78 -2.31
CA PHE A 146 12.77 -11.09 -2.94
C PHE A 146 14.26 -11.35 -3.20
N GLY A 147 15.07 -11.35 -2.14
CA GLY A 147 16.52 -11.36 -2.23
C GLY A 147 17.07 -10.01 -2.71
N VAL A 148 17.52 -9.93 -3.96
CA VAL A 148 18.08 -8.69 -4.54
C VAL A 148 17.03 -7.79 -5.19
N GLU A 149 15.85 -8.34 -5.51
CA GLU A 149 14.73 -7.59 -6.07
C GLU A 149 13.84 -7.06 -4.95
N LYS A 150 13.25 -5.89 -5.17
CA LYS A 150 12.36 -5.24 -4.19
C LYS A 150 11.18 -4.58 -4.90
N ILE A 151 10.04 -4.55 -4.23
CA ILE A 151 8.89 -3.76 -4.64
C ILE A 151 8.38 -2.93 -3.46
N TRP A 152 7.64 -1.87 -3.76
CA TRP A 152 6.96 -1.05 -2.76
C TRP A 152 5.47 -1.05 -3.02
N VAL A 153 4.68 -1.41 -2.00
CA VAL A 153 3.22 -1.31 -2.00
C VAL A 153 2.85 -0.17 -1.08
N SER A 154 2.26 0.89 -1.62
CA SER A 154 2.02 2.13 -0.86
C SER A 154 0.58 2.61 -0.99
N ALA A 155 0.02 3.17 0.09
CA ALA A 155 -1.27 3.86 0.09
C ALA A 155 -1.12 5.27 -0.51
N LEU A 156 -0.72 5.31 -1.78
CA LEU A 156 -0.34 6.50 -2.54
C LEU A 156 -1.21 6.57 -3.77
N GLU A 157 -1.65 7.77 -4.13
CA GLU A 157 -2.30 8.10 -5.39
C GLU A 157 -1.43 9.12 -6.14
N ILE A 158 -0.97 8.77 -7.34
CA ILE A 158 -0.17 9.64 -8.20
C ILE A 158 -1.12 10.28 -9.21
N LYS A 159 -1.30 11.61 -9.13
CA LYS A 159 -2.18 12.33 -10.06
C LYS A 159 -1.41 12.90 -11.24
N GLU A 160 -2.07 13.00 -12.38
CA GLU A 160 -1.51 13.55 -13.62
C GLU A 160 -0.99 14.98 -13.48
N ASN A 161 -1.59 15.77 -12.58
CA ASN A 161 -1.17 17.15 -12.30
C ASN A 161 0.11 17.25 -11.44
N GLY A 162 0.75 16.12 -11.12
CA GLY A 162 1.96 16.04 -10.30
C GLY A 162 1.71 16.18 -8.79
N THR A 163 0.45 16.31 -8.35
CA THR A 163 0.11 16.30 -6.92
C THR A 163 -0.10 14.86 -6.45
N ASN A 164 0.67 14.43 -5.47
CA ASN A 164 0.59 13.09 -4.91
C ASN A 164 -0.28 13.10 -3.65
N SER A 165 -1.24 12.17 -3.55
CA SER A 165 -2.01 11.96 -2.31
C SER A 165 -1.40 10.80 -1.54
N TYR A 166 -0.89 11.06 -0.34
CA TYR A 166 -0.55 10.01 0.62
C TYR A 166 -1.77 9.73 1.51
N TRP A 167 -1.81 8.54 2.13
CA TRP A 167 -2.95 8.08 2.92
C TRP A 167 -4.21 8.00 2.03
N ALA A 168 -4.05 7.38 0.86
CA ALA A 168 -5.10 7.26 -0.15
C ALA A 168 -5.88 5.94 0.01
N ASP A 169 -7.13 5.95 -0.44
CA ASP A 169 -7.96 4.77 -0.72
C ASP A 169 -7.58 4.11 -2.05
N HIS A 170 -6.26 3.96 -2.26
CA HIS A 170 -5.67 3.50 -3.50
C HIS A 170 -4.28 2.91 -3.22
N LEU A 171 -3.88 1.89 -3.97
CA LEU A 171 -2.55 1.30 -3.86
C LEU A 171 -1.69 1.67 -5.07
N THR A 172 -0.46 2.12 -4.82
CA THR A 172 0.58 2.20 -5.86
C THR A 172 1.61 1.11 -5.62
N ILE A 173 1.93 0.34 -6.67
CA ILE A 173 2.99 -0.67 -6.68
C ILE A 173 4.17 -0.13 -7.51
N LEU A 174 5.36 -0.12 -6.93
CA LEU A 174 6.58 0.34 -7.60
C LEU A 174 7.58 -0.82 -7.67
N PHE A 175 8.18 -1.03 -8.84
CA PHE A 175 9.00 -2.22 -9.11
C PHE A 175 10.51 -1.97 -9.16
N ASN A 176 10.95 -0.74 -8.88
CA ASN A 176 12.36 -0.38 -8.83
C ASN A 176 12.65 0.76 -7.83
N ASN A 177 13.92 0.89 -7.43
CA ASN A 177 14.36 1.93 -6.49
C ASN A 177 14.17 3.35 -7.04
N SER A 178 14.42 3.58 -8.34
CA SER A 178 14.36 4.91 -8.95
C SER A 178 12.97 5.54 -8.79
N GLU A 179 11.92 4.78 -9.03
CA GLU A 179 10.55 5.26 -8.84
C GLU A 179 10.24 5.46 -7.36
N GLN A 180 10.68 4.55 -6.48
CA GLN A 180 10.50 4.74 -5.04
C GLN A 180 11.16 6.02 -4.51
N GLU A 181 12.39 6.30 -4.94
CA GLU A 181 13.16 7.50 -4.56
C GLU A 181 12.48 8.77 -5.06
N LYS A 182 11.98 8.76 -6.30
CA LYS A 182 11.22 9.87 -6.90
C LYS A 182 10.01 10.28 -6.05
N TYR A 183 9.28 9.31 -5.50
CA TYR A 183 8.11 9.56 -4.64
C TYR A 183 8.43 9.55 -3.13
N GLN A 184 9.71 9.44 -2.76
CA GLN A 184 10.18 9.47 -1.38
C GLN A 184 9.41 8.50 -0.46
N LEU A 185 9.18 7.25 -0.90
CA LEU A 185 8.43 6.27 -0.10
C LEU A 185 9.30 5.68 1.01
N ILE A 186 9.75 6.54 1.91
CA ILE A 186 10.53 6.24 3.10
C ILE A 186 9.69 6.56 4.34
N LYS A 187 10.25 6.38 5.53
CA LYS A 187 9.55 6.69 6.78
C LYS A 187 9.09 8.16 6.80
N ASN A 188 7.84 8.40 7.17
CA ASN A 188 7.19 9.71 7.22
C ASN A 188 6.94 10.37 5.84
N ALA A 189 6.72 9.58 4.79
CA ALA A 189 6.63 10.06 3.40
C ALA A 189 5.69 11.27 3.20
N SER A 190 4.49 11.31 3.81
CA SER A 190 3.54 12.43 3.60
C SER A 190 4.04 13.76 4.16
N THR A 191 4.87 13.73 5.21
CA THR A 191 5.34 14.94 5.89
C THR A 191 6.62 15.51 5.31
N GLN A 192 7.37 14.69 4.54
CA GLN A 192 8.62 15.13 3.90
C GLN A 192 8.36 16.13 2.77
N GLN A 193 7.26 15.97 2.03
CA GLN A 193 6.92 16.89 0.94
C GLN A 193 6.57 18.32 1.42
N ARG A 194 6.09 18.47 2.66
CA ARG A 194 5.84 19.80 3.24
C ARG A 194 7.11 20.63 3.45
N LEU A 195 8.29 20.00 3.50
CA LEU A 195 9.56 20.72 3.71
C LEU A 195 10.14 21.34 2.43
N ILE A 196 9.67 20.93 1.24
CA ILE A 196 10.20 21.42 -0.04
C ILE A 196 9.49 22.71 -0.51
N ALA A 197 8.36 23.08 0.10
CA ALA A 197 7.72 24.37 -0.10
C ALA A 197 8.22 25.40 0.92
N ASN A 198 9.49 25.85 0.78
CA ASN A 198 9.99 27.18 1.16
C ASN A 198 11.52 27.24 0.99
N SER A 199 11.99 27.26 -0.25
CA SER A 199 13.27 27.89 -0.57
C SER A 199 13.06 28.83 -1.75
N GLY A 200 12.28 29.88 -1.47
CA GLY A 200 12.30 31.10 -2.26
C GLY A 200 13.23 32.10 -1.59
N PHE A 201 14.36 32.38 -2.25
CA PHE A 201 15.00 33.68 -2.32
C PHE A 201 15.62 33.82 -3.71
#